data_AF-A0A362X2V9-F1
#
_entry.id   AF-A0A362X2V9-F1
#
_cell.length_a   1.000
_cell.length_b   1.000
_cell.length_c   1.000
_cell.angle_alpha   90.00
_cell.angle_beta   90.00
_cell.angle_gamma   90.00
#
_symmetry.space_group_name_H-M   'P 1'
#
loop_
_entity.id
_entity.type
_entity.pdbx_description
1 polymer ?
#
loop_
_entity_poly.entity_id
_entity_poly.type
_entity_poly.pdbx_seq_one_letter_code
_entity_poly.pdbx_strand_id
1 'polypeptide(L)'
;MSLISKYSKYLPYLYFIAITIYWFTSVNKSQGLTAYPILLFAIPFLWQLIKPNKNLNFTLGITFVCLSSYMILAYISEMLNLISISSATKQLMLYGGVFFILNFFMALWIIKNSLNKRF
;
A
#
# COMPACT_ATOMS: atom_id res chain seq x y z
N MET A 1 27.81 -2.48 7.84
CA MET A 1 26.45 -2.99 8.21
C MET A 1 25.52 -1.93 8.83
N SER A 2 25.92 -0.65 8.94
CA SER A 2 25.12 0.42 9.57
C SER A 2 24.30 1.28 8.61
N LEU A 3 24.67 1.37 7.33
CA LEU A 3 23.99 2.24 6.35
C LEU A 3 22.72 1.60 5.79
N ILE A 4 22.78 0.33 5.41
CA ILE A 4 21.64 -0.41 4.84
C ILE A 4 20.45 -0.44 5.80
N SER A 5 20.70 -0.70 7.09
CA SER A 5 19.66 -0.70 8.13
C SER A 5 19.13 0.70 8.46
N LYS A 6 19.93 1.74 8.22
CA LYS A 6 19.54 3.14 8.40
C LYS A 6 18.59 3.62 7.29
N TYR A 7 18.81 3.19 6.05
CA TYR A 7 17.97 3.57 4.91
C TYR A 7 16.82 2.61 4.62
N SER A 8 16.91 1.35 5.07
CA SER A 8 15.83 0.36 4.89
C SER A 8 14.51 0.80 5.53
N LYS A 9 14.53 1.72 6.50
CA LYS A 9 13.31 2.29 7.09
C LYS A 9 12.46 3.05 6.08
N TYR A 10 13.05 3.53 4.97
CA TYR A 10 12.34 4.31 3.95
C TYR A 10 11.72 3.47 2.84
N LEU A 11 12.12 2.21 2.70
CA LEU A 11 11.62 1.27 1.68
C LEU A 11 10.09 1.24 1.57
N PRO A 12 9.32 1.08 2.65
CA PRO A 12 7.87 0.98 2.52
C PRO A 12 7.24 2.27 1.98
N TYR A 13 7.74 3.46 2.34
CA TYR A 13 7.20 4.72 1.82
C TYR A 13 7.50 4.89 0.34
N LEU A 14 8.74 4.59 -0.07
CA LEU A 14 9.13 4.62 -1.49
C LEU A 14 8.30 3.64 -2.32
N TYR A 15 8.03 2.46 -1.76
CA TYR A 15 7.16 1.46 -2.36
C TYR A 15 5.73 1.99 -2.58
N PHE A 16 5.09 2.57 -1.55
CA PHE A 16 3.74 3.11 -1.69
C PHE A 16 3.69 4.29 -2.68
N ILE A 17 4.69 5.17 -2.66
CA ILE A 17 4.80 6.27 -3.64
C ILE A 17 4.91 5.72 -5.07
N ALA A 18 5.77 4.74 -5.31
CA ALA A 18 5.95 4.14 -6.64
C ALA A 18 4.66 3.50 -7.15
N ILE A 19 3.92 2.80 -6.27
CA ILE A 19 2.63 2.21 -6.61
C ILE A 19 1.59 3.27 -6.94
N THR A 20 1.52 4.33 -6.13
CA THR A 20 0.59 5.42 -6.39
C THR A 20 0.89 6.09 -7.74
N ILE A 21 2.16 6.33 -8.07
CA ILE A 21 2.57 6.90 -9.35
C ILE A 21 2.26 5.95 -10.52
N TYR A 22 2.54 4.66 -10.37
CA TYR A 22 2.23 3.65 -11.39
C TYR A 22 0.72 3.60 -11.66
N TRP A 23 -0.08 3.52 -10.59
CA TRP A 23 -1.54 3.44 -10.72
C TRP A 23 -2.11 4.74 -11.28
N PHE A 24 -1.65 5.89 -10.81
CA PHE A 24 -1.99 7.19 -11.38
C PHE A 24 -1.71 7.22 -12.89
N THR A 25 -0.51 6.82 -13.32
CA THR A 25 -0.12 6.84 -14.73
C THR A 25 -1.00 5.91 -15.57
N SER A 26 -1.36 4.75 -15.03
CA SER A 26 -2.26 3.79 -15.71
C SER A 26 -3.68 4.34 -15.86
N VAL A 27 -4.26 4.91 -14.80
CA VAL A 27 -5.63 5.44 -14.81
C VAL A 27 -5.71 6.78 -15.55
N ASN A 28 -4.70 7.63 -15.45
CA ASN A 28 -4.67 8.91 -16.14
C ASN A 28 -4.73 8.75 -17.66
N LYS A 29 -4.14 7.67 -18.21
CA LYS A 29 -4.23 7.34 -19.65
C LYS A 29 -5.66 7.04 -20.12
N SER A 30 -6.53 6.53 -19.25
CA SER A 30 -7.88 6.06 -19.62
C SER A 30 -9.01 6.94 -19.10
N GLN A 31 -8.84 7.61 -17.96
CA GLN A 31 -9.89 8.38 -17.28
C GLN A 31 -9.52 9.84 -16.97
N GLY A 32 -8.28 10.27 -17.28
CA GLY A 32 -7.86 11.67 -17.16
C GLY A 32 -8.03 12.24 -15.75
N LEU A 33 -8.89 13.27 -15.60
CA LEU A 33 -9.02 14.07 -14.38
C LEU A 33 -9.40 13.24 -13.13
N THR A 34 -10.12 12.13 -13.30
CA THR A 34 -10.51 11.24 -12.19
C THR A 34 -9.32 10.50 -11.56
N ALA A 35 -8.14 10.53 -12.19
CA ALA A 35 -6.91 9.95 -11.66
C ALA A 35 -6.24 10.82 -10.58
N TYR A 36 -6.49 12.13 -10.54
CA TYR A 36 -5.81 13.05 -9.61
C TYR A 36 -6.02 12.73 -8.11
N PRO A 37 -7.20 12.27 -7.65
CA PRO A 37 -7.36 11.76 -6.29
C PRO A 37 -6.37 10.65 -5.92
N ILE A 38 -5.95 9.82 -6.88
CA ILE A 38 -4.93 8.77 -6.65
C ILE A 38 -3.60 9.42 -6.25
N LEU A 39 -3.21 10.50 -6.93
CA LEU A 39 -1.98 11.23 -6.64
C LEU A 39 -1.98 11.83 -5.21
N LEU A 40 -3.15 12.28 -4.73
CA LEU A 40 -3.29 12.81 -3.38
C LEU A 40 -2.97 11.76 -2.30
N PHE A 41 -3.21 10.47 -2.57
CA PHE A 41 -2.82 9.39 -1.65
C PHE A 41 -1.31 9.23 -1.49
N ALA A 42 -0.48 9.78 -2.38
CA ALA A 42 0.98 9.77 -2.21
C ALA A 42 1.45 10.79 -1.16
N ILE A 43 0.65 11.83 -0.88
CA ILE A 43 1.05 12.96 -0.01
C ILE A 43 1.44 12.50 1.41
N PRO A 44 0.64 11.64 2.10
CA PRO A 44 1.02 11.15 3.43
C PRO A 44 2.36 10.40 3.43
N PHE A 45 2.67 9.66 2.36
CA PHE A 45 3.93 8.91 2.24
C PHE A 45 5.12 9.82 1.93
N LEU A 46 4.95 10.82 1.06
CA LEU A 46 5.93 11.88 0.80
C LEU A 46 6.25 12.65 2.08
N TRP A 47 5.22 12.99 2.86
CA TRP A 47 5.39 13.67 4.14
C TRP A 47 6.24 12.87 5.12
N GLN A 48 6.06 11.54 5.18
CA GLN A 48 6.86 10.65 6.03
C GLN A 48 8.35 10.57 5.63
N LEU A 49 8.70 10.82 4.37
CA LEU A 49 10.10 10.88 3.93
C LEU A 49 10.79 12.16 4.40
N ILE A 50 10.08 13.31 4.35
CA ILE A 50 10.64 14.63 4.68
C ILE A 50 10.62 14.84 6.19
N LYS A 51 9.47 14.63 6.83
CA LYS A 51 9.26 14.88 8.25
C LYS A 51 8.51 13.71 8.88
N PRO A 52 9.24 12.70 9.41
CA PRO A 52 8.60 11.53 9.98
C PRO A 52 7.73 11.91 11.16
N ASN A 53 6.50 11.39 11.18
CA ASN A 53 5.56 11.59 12.27
C ASN A 53 5.03 10.23 12.73
N LYS A 54 5.30 9.88 13.99
CA LYS A 54 4.94 8.58 14.57
C LYS A 54 3.44 8.28 14.49
N ASN A 55 2.59 9.27 14.77
CA ASN A 55 1.13 9.08 14.80
C ASN A 55 0.62 8.82 13.37
N LEU A 56 0.99 9.68 12.42
CA LEU A 56 0.63 9.50 11.02
C LEU A 56 1.17 8.17 10.48
N ASN A 57 2.39 7.79 10.87
CA ASN A 57 3.00 6.55 10.43
C ASN A 57 2.27 5.31 10.96
N PHE A 58 1.85 5.35 12.23
CA PHE A 58 1.07 4.28 12.84
C PHE A 58 -0.32 4.16 12.22
N THR A 59 -0.99 5.28 11.97
CA THR A 59 -2.30 5.31 11.29
C THR A 59 -2.19 4.76 9.87
N LEU A 60 -1.19 5.18 9.09
CA LEU A 60 -0.94 4.64 7.75
C LEU A 60 -0.64 3.13 7.80
N GLY A 61 0.19 2.69 8.74
CA GLY A 61 0.48 1.28 8.93
C GLY A 61 -0.79 0.45 9.17
N ILE A 62 -1.60 0.84 10.16
CA ILE A 62 -2.84 0.11 10.51
C ILE A 62 -3.84 0.11 9.34
N THR A 63 -4.09 1.27 8.75
CA THR A 63 -5.06 1.39 7.65
C THR A 63 -4.71 0.49 6.48
N PHE A 64 -3.44 0.48 6.06
CA PHE A 64 -3.00 -0.37 4.95
C PHE A 64 -2.91 -1.85 5.34
N VAL A 65 -2.57 -2.20 6.59
CA VAL A 65 -2.65 -3.58 7.08
C VAL A 65 -4.09 -4.09 7.02
N CYS A 66 -5.05 -3.32 7.52
CA CYS A 66 -6.47 -3.70 7.50
C CYS A 66 -7.03 -3.78 6.06
N LEU A 67 -6.68 -2.82 5.20
CA LEU A 67 -7.12 -2.82 3.82
C LEU A 67 -6.55 -4.02 3.05
N SER A 68 -5.26 -4.30 3.20
CA SER A 68 -4.62 -5.43 2.53
C SER A 68 -5.08 -6.77 3.08
N SER A 69 -5.29 -6.91 4.39
CA SER A 69 -5.84 -8.15 4.97
C SER A 69 -7.26 -8.41 4.49
N TYR A 70 -8.10 -7.38 4.39
CA TYR A 70 -9.43 -7.49 3.82
C TYR A 70 -9.40 -7.98 2.37
N MET A 71 -8.53 -7.39 1.53
CA MET A 71 -8.38 -7.81 0.13
C MET A 71 -7.87 -9.24 -0.02
N ILE A 72 -6.93 -9.66 0.84
CA ILE A 72 -6.43 -11.04 0.88
C ILE A 72 -7.56 -12.01 1.25
N LEU A 73 -8.34 -11.71 2.29
CA LEU A 73 -9.47 -12.54 2.70
C LEU A 73 -10.53 -12.62 1.62
N ALA A 74 -10.87 -11.49 0.98
CA ALA A 74 -11.82 -11.46 -0.12
C ALA A 74 -11.33 -12.30 -1.32
N TYR A 75 -10.04 -12.27 -1.63
CA TYR A 75 -9.45 -13.11 -2.66
C TYR A 75 -9.55 -14.60 -2.34
N ILE A 76 -9.18 -15.00 -1.12
CA ILE A 76 -9.28 -16.40 -0.67
C ILE A 76 -10.74 -16.86 -0.68
N SER A 77 -11.67 -16.01 -0.24
CA SER A 77 -13.10 -16.31 -0.19
C SER A 77 -13.69 -16.56 -1.57
N GLU A 78 -13.32 -15.76 -2.57
CA GLU A 78 -13.69 -15.98 -3.97
C GLU A 78 -13.04 -17.25 -4.55
N MET A 79 -11.77 -17.55 -4.24
CA MET A 79 -11.13 -18.81 -4.67
C MET A 79 -11.85 -20.05 -4.12
N LEU A 80 -12.43 -19.93 -2.94
CA LEU A 80 -13.24 -20.98 -2.30
C LEU A 80 -14.72 -20.95 -2.74
N ASN A 81 -15.10 -20.06 -3.67
CA ASN A 81 -16.47 -19.82 -4.14
C ASN A 81 -17.48 -19.54 -3.01
N LEU A 82 -17.03 -18.95 -1.89
CA LEU A 82 -17.89 -18.62 -0.75
C LEU A 82 -18.71 -17.35 -0.98
N ILE A 83 -18.23 -16.46 -1.84
CA ILE A 83 -18.84 -15.19 -2.24
C ILE A 83 -18.68 -15.09 -3.76
N SER A 84 -19.66 -14.51 -4.46
CA SER A 84 -19.56 -14.20 -5.88
C SER A 84 -19.22 -12.72 -6.08
N ILE A 85 -17.97 -12.45 -6.41
CA ILE A 85 -17.49 -11.10 -6.72
C ILE A 85 -17.62 -10.85 -8.24
N SER A 86 -17.90 -9.60 -8.63
CA SER A 86 -18.00 -9.19 -10.03
C SER A 86 -16.77 -9.59 -10.87
N SER A 87 -16.98 -9.88 -12.15
CA SER A 87 -15.95 -10.34 -13.10
C SER A 87 -14.78 -9.36 -13.26
N ALA A 88 -15.03 -8.05 -13.17
CA ALA A 88 -14.00 -7.02 -13.22
C ALA A 88 -13.07 -7.06 -11.99
N THR A 89 -13.65 -7.27 -10.80
CA THR A 89 -12.89 -7.41 -9.56
C THR A 89 -12.10 -8.71 -9.53
N LYS A 90 -12.64 -9.78 -10.14
CA LYS A 90 -11.98 -11.08 -10.28
C LYS A 90 -10.69 -11.01 -11.09
N GLN A 91 -10.69 -10.28 -12.22
CA GLN A 91 -9.47 -10.02 -12.99
C GLN A 91 -8.46 -9.19 -12.19
N LEU A 92 -8.90 -8.13 -11.51
CA LEU A 92 -8.05 -7.31 -10.64
C LEU A 92 -7.40 -8.12 -9.52
N MET A 93 -8.13 -9.07 -8.94
CA MET A 93 -7.62 -9.92 -7.86
C MET A 93 -6.66 -11.02 -8.34
N LEU A 94 -6.92 -11.66 -9.49
CA LEU A 94 -6.04 -12.68 -10.06
C LEU A 94 -4.67 -12.11 -10.44
N TYR A 95 -4.63 -10.96 -11.09
CA TYR A 95 -3.38 -10.27 -11.42
C TYR A 95 -2.80 -9.48 -10.23
N GLY A 96 -3.62 -9.19 -9.21
CA GLY A 96 -3.27 -8.37 -8.03
C GLY A 96 -2.98 -9.13 -6.74
N GLY A 97 -3.09 -10.46 -6.69
CA GLY A 97 -2.88 -11.24 -5.46
C GLY A 97 -1.52 -11.00 -4.81
N VAL A 98 -0.45 -11.03 -5.61
CA VAL A 98 0.93 -10.71 -5.17
C VAL A 98 1.03 -9.26 -4.66
N PHE A 99 0.32 -8.34 -5.30
CA PHE A 99 0.30 -6.93 -4.92
C PHE A 99 -0.32 -6.72 -3.53
N PHE A 100 -1.41 -7.42 -3.19
CA PHE A 100 -2.01 -7.31 -1.85
C PHE A 100 -1.10 -7.86 -0.75
N ILE A 101 -0.39 -8.96 -1.03
CA ILE A 101 0.58 -9.56 -0.09
C ILE A 101 1.77 -8.60 0.13
N LEU A 102 2.32 -8.03 -0.94
CA LEU A 102 3.41 -7.04 -0.83
C LEU A 102 2.97 -5.80 -0.05
N ASN A 103 1.76 -5.29 -0.30
CA ASN A 103 1.20 -4.18 0.48
C ASN A 103 1.09 -4.51 1.96
N PHE A 104 0.64 -5.72 2.30
CA PHE A 104 0.53 -6.18 3.68
C PHE A 104 1.91 -6.21 4.37
N PHE A 105 2.93 -6.77 3.73
CA PHE A 105 4.29 -6.80 4.29
C PHE A 105 4.88 -5.39 4.47
N MET A 106 4.70 -4.50 3.49
CA MET A 106 5.20 -3.13 3.57
C MET A 106 4.48 -2.32 4.66
N ALA A 107 3.18 -2.53 4.82
CA ALA A 107 2.41 -1.91 5.89
C ALA A 107 2.82 -2.44 7.28
N LEU A 108 3.07 -3.74 7.43
CA LEU A 108 3.65 -4.31 8.65
C LEU A 108 5.04 -3.72 8.97
N TRP A 109 5.86 -3.48 7.94
CA TRP A 109 7.15 -2.83 8.13
C TRP A 109 6.97 -1.40 8.66
N ILE A 110 6.00 -0.64 8.14
CA ILE A 110 5.65 0.69 8.67
C ILE A 110 5.32 0.63 10.17
N ILE A 111 4.48 -0.32 10.59
CA ILE A 111 4.13 -0.52 12.01
C ILE A 111 5.38 -0.86 12.83
N LYS A 112 6.21 -1.80 12.35
CA LYS A 112 7.47 -2.19 13.01
C LYS A 112 8.41 -0.99 13.20
N ASN A 113 8.52 -0.12 12.21
CA ASN A 113 9.34 1.09 12.30
C ASN A 113 8.77 2.08 13.34
N SER A 114 7.44 2.19 13.43
CA SER A 114 6.74 3.01 14.45
C SER A 114 6.97 2.53 15.88
N LEU A 115 6.90 1.21 16.11
CA LEU A 115 7.09 0.61 17.42
C LEU A 115 8.54 0.71 17.91
N ASN A 116 9.50 0.43 17.02
CA ASN A 116 10.93 0.43 17.37
C ASN A 116 11.56 1.83 17.44
N LYS A 117 10.77 2.92 17.34
CA LYS A 117 11.22 4.32 17.36
C LYS A 117 12.43 4.58 16.43
N ARG A 118 12.54 3.90 15.28
CA ARG A 118 13.70 4.01 14.37
C ARG A 118 13.70 5.31 13.53
N PHE A 119 13.06 6.37 14.03
CA PHE A 119 12.92 7.64 13.35
C PHE A 119 14.09 8.56 13.64
#